data_AF-A0A6P3ZT95-F1
#
_entry.id   AF-A0A6P3ZT95-F1
#
_cell.length_a   1.000
_cell.length_b   1.000
_cell.length_c   1.000
_cell.angle_alpha   90.00
_cell.angle_beta   90.00
_cell.angle_gamma   90.00
#
_symmetry.space_group_name_H-M   'P 1'
#
loop_
_entity.id
_entity.type
_entity.pdbx_description
1 polymer ?
#
loop_
_entity_poly.entity_id
_entity_poly.type
_entity_poly.pdbx_seq_one_letter_code
_entity_poly.pdbx_strand_id
1 'polypeptide(L)'
;MGIKQYLQARPQEIVCGGLMALIVPGIPNGTHHSQNGSSMNLELIGSCLMDFARKGMISEEKVDSFNILTYHLSPQELEAAIERNGCFSIEVMEDLHVPVPSHSNECKINGQVATSHLRATMEGIIKQHFGEKILDVLFDCYRKKFDENFFHF
;
A
#
# COMPACT_ATOMS: atom_id res chain seq x y z
N MET A 1 2.52 -14.05 0.50
CA MET A 1 3.56 -14.64 1.37
C MET A 1 4.00 -13.57 2.35
N GLY A 2 3.99 -13.84 3.65
CA GLY A 2 4.41 -12.87 4.66
C GLY A 2 5.92 -12.83 4.86
N ILE A 3 6.42 -11.78 5.52
CA ILE A 3 7.87 -11.57 5.72
C ILE A 3 8.55 -12.75 6.42
N LYS A 4 7.89 -13.37 7.40
CA LYS A 4 8.43 -14.50 8.15
C LYS A 4 8.69 -15.71 7.25
N GLN A 5 7.73 -16.06 6.39
CA GLN A 5 7.92 -17.17 5.44
C GLN A 5 8.96 -16.84 4.39
N TYR A 6 9.01 -15.59 3.93
CA TYR A 6 10.05 -15.13 3.01
C TYR A 6 11.45 -15.34 3.63
N LEU A 7 11.68 -14.84 4.84
CA LEU A 7 12.96 -14.98 5.54
C LEU A 7 13.32 -16.44 5.85
N GLN A 8 12.34 -17.33 6.03
CA GLN A 8 12.61 -18.76 6.24
C GLN A 8 13.08 -19.49 4.98
N ALA A 9 12.67 -19.03 3.79
CA ALA A 9 13.04 -19.67 2.53
C ALA A 9 14.44 -19.28 2.04
N ARG A 10 14.82 -18.00 2.24
CA ARG A 10 16.05 -17.42 1.69
C ARG A 10 17.38 -18.09 2.12
N PRO A 11 17.55 -18.64 3.34
CA PRO A 11 18.80 -19.26 3.75
C PRO A 11 19.20 -20.49 2.93
N GLN A 12 18.25 -21.15 2.27
CA GLN A 12 18.53 -22.31 1.40
C GLN A 12 18.94 -21.91 -0.02
N GLU A 13 18.68 -20.66 -0.40
CA GLU A 13 18.90 -20.14 -1.76
C GLU A 13 20.11 -19.20 -1.81
N ILE A 14 20.43 -18.55 -0.70
CA ILE A 14 21.55 -17.62 -0.56
C ILE A 14 22.77 -18.38 -0.04
N VAL A 15 23.91 -18.20 -0.70
CA VAL A 15 25.18 -18.80 -0.27
C VAL A 15 25.65 -18.25 1.08
N CYS A 16 26.47 -19.01 1.81
CA CYS A 16 27.07 -18.52 3.06
C CYS A 16 27.87 -17.23 2.82
N GLY A 17 27.58 -16.18 3.60
CA GLY A 17 28.16 -14.84 3.43
C GLY A 17 27.52 -14.00 2.31
N GLY A 18 26.48 -14.50 1.64
CA GLY A 18 25.73 -13.74 0.65
C GLY A 18 24.90 -12.62 1.27
N LEU A 19 24.64 -11.57 0.47
CA LEU A 19 23.86 -10.41 0.90
C LEU A 19 22.44 -10.43 0.33
N MET A 20 21.51 -9.84 1.06
CA MET A 20 20.13 -9.59 0.63
C MET A 20 19.78 -8.13 0.91
N ALA A 21 19.27 -7.43 -0.11
CA ALA A 21 18.71 -6.09 0.03
C ALA A 21 17.18 -6.17 -0.09
N LEU A 22 16.46 -5.53 0.83
CA LEU A 22 15.00 -5.48 0.85
C LEU A 22 14.54 -4.03 0.91
N ILE A 23 13.71 -3.62 -0.05
CA ILE A 23 13.01 -2.34 -0.05
C ILE A 23 11.52 -2.64 0.00
N VAL A 24 10.87 -2.29 1.10
CA VAL A 24 9.45 -2.57 1.33
C VAL A 24 8.73 -1.34 1.84
N PRO A 25 7.45 -1.13 1.47
CA PRO A 25 6.60 -0.17 2.14
C PRO A 25 6.51 -0.48 3.64
N GLY A 26 6.86 0.49 4.48
CA GLY A 26 6.82 0.38 5.94
C GLY A 26 6.07 1.54 6.60
N ILE A 27 5.98 1.49 7.91
CA ILE A 27 5.50 2.60 8.75
C ILE A 27 6.58 2.99 9.76
N PRO A 28 6.69 4.26 10.17
CA PRO A 28 7.62 4.62 11.23
C PRO A 28 7.26 3.93 12.55
N ASN A 29 8.28 3.65 13.38
CA ASN A 29 8.08 3.08 14.71
C ASN A 29 7.08 3.90 15.54
N GLY A 30 6.16 3.22 16.24
CA GLY A 30 5.13 3.85 17.07
C GLY A 30 3.97 4.52 16.31
N THR A 31 3.98 4.52 14.97
CA THR A 31 2.87 5.05 14.16
C THR A 31 1.73 4.04 14.10
N HIS A 32 0.49 4.48 14.32
CA HIS A 32 -0.66 3.60 14.13
C HIS A 32 -0.87 3.31 12.64
N HIS A 33 -1.19 2.07 12.25
CA HIS A 33 -1.32 1.71 10.82
C HIS A 33 -2.39 2.52 10.06
N SER A 34 -3.39 3.08 10.76
CA SER A 34 -4.39 3.97 10.14
C SER A 34 -3.86 5.37 9.84
N GLN A 35 -2.66 5.75 10.29
CA GLN A 35 -2.11 7.11 10.16
C GLN A 35 -1.03 7.23 9.08
N ASN A 36 -0.88 6.22 8.21
CA ASN A 36 0.11 6.23 7.13
C ASN A 36 -0.44 6.83 5.82
N GLY A 37 0.41 7.46 5.01
CA GLY A 37 0.03 8.01 3.70
C GLY A 37 -0.47 6.97 2.70
N SER A 38 0.01 5.72 2.78
CA SER A 38 -0.59 4.62 1.99
C SER A 38 -2.02 4.29 2.45
N SER A 39 -2.32 4.45 3.75
CA SER A 39 -3.68 4.25 4.29
C SER A 39 -4.66 5.27 3.73
N MET A 40 -4.24 6.51 3.47
CA MET A 40 -5.07 7.53 2.83
C MET A 40 -5.57 7.11 1.43
N ASN A 41 -4.72 6.50 0.60
CA ASN A 41 -5.12 6.04 -0.72
C ASN A 41 -6.17 4.92 -0.65
N LEU A 42 -6.00 4.00 0.30
CA LEU A 42 -6.92 2.91 0.56
C LEU A 42 -8.24 3.40 1.17
N GLU A 43 -8.19 4.41 2.03
CA GLU A 43 -9.38 5.07 2.58
C GLU A 43 -10.18 5.81 1.51
N LEU A 44 -9.50 6.53 0.60
CA LEU A 44 -10.15 7.23 -0.52
C LEU A 44 -10.89 6.25 -1.43
N ILE A 45 -10.25 5.15 -1.85
CA ILE A 45 -10.90 4.14 -2.70
C ILE A 45 -12.03 3.44 -1.93
N GLY A 46 -11.86 3.15 -0.64
CA GLY A 46 -12.92 2.62 0.22
C GLY A 46 -14.13 3.56 0.30
N SER A 47 -13.87 4.87 0.42
CA SER A 47 -14.91 5.90 0.39
C SER A 47 -15.65 5.94 -0.96
N CYS A 48 -14.96 5.76 -2.09
CA CYS A 48 -15.60 5.63 -3.40
C CYS A 48 -16.51 4.40 -3.49
N LEU A 49 -16.03 3.25 -2.99
CA LEU A 49 -16.84 2.01 -2.95
C LEU A 49 -18.10 2.19 -2.10
N MET A 50 -18.00 2.85 -0.95
CA MET A 50 -19.17 3.14 -0.11
C MET A 50 -20.18 4.06 -0.82
N ASP A 51 -19.73 5.06 -1.59
CA ASP A 51 -20.64 5.88 -2.39
C ASP A 51 -21.36 5.07 -3.47
N PHE A 52 -20.70 4.06 -4.03
CA PHE A 52 -21.30 3.18 -5.03
C PHE A 52 -22.31 2.23 -4.40
N ALA A 53 -22.03 1.75 -3.18
CA ALA A 53 -22.98 0.96 -2.38
C ALA A 53 -24.25 1.78 -2.07
N ARG A 54 -24.09 3.02 -1.60
CA ARG A 54 -25.22 3.95 -1.34
C ARG A 54 -26.06 4.24 -2.58
N LYS A 55 -25.45 4.25 -3.76
CA LYS A 55 -26.13 4.43 -5.05
C LYS A 55 -26.73 3.13 -5.61
N GLY A 56 -26.57 2.00 -4.93
CA GLY A 56 -27.06 0.69 -5.37
C GLY A 56 -26.31 0.10 -6.57
N MET A 57 -25.11 0.61 -6.90
CA MET A 57 -24.30 0.09 -8.00
C MET A 57 -23.59 -1.22 -7.64
N ILE A 58 -23.27 -1.38 -6.35
CA ILE A 58 -22.70 -2.59 -5.74
C ILE A 58 -23.42 -2.84 -4.41
N SER A 59 -23.32 -4.04 -3.85
CA SER A 59 -23.84 -4.32 -2.51
C SER A 59 -22.86 -3.85 -1.44
N GLU A 60 -23.38 -3.34 -0.33
CA GLU A 60 -22.59 -2.96 0.85
C GLU A 60 -21.85 -4.17 1.43
N GLU A 61 -22.49 -5.35 1.48
CA GLU A 61 -21.86 -6.61 1.89
C GLU A 61 -20.59 -6.94 1.08
N LYS A 62 -20.57 -6.61 -0.21
CA LYS A 62 -19.37 -6.80 -1.04
C LYS A 62 -18.26 -5.83 -0.63
N VAL A 63 -18.60 -4.61 -0.20
CA VAL A 63 -17.61 -3.67 0.33
C VAL A 63 -17.08 -4.16 1.67
N ASP A 64 -17.95 -4.61 2.58
CA ASP A 64 -17.56 -5.10 3.90
C ASP A 64 -16.68 -6.36 3.86
N SER A 65 -16.93 -7.24 2.88
CA SER A 65 -16.12 -8.45 2.66
C SER A 65 -14.80 -8.17 1.92
N PHE A 66 -14.64 -6.98 1.33
CA PHE A 66 -13.45 -6.63 0.57
C PHE A 66 -12.35 -6.10 1.49
N ASN A 67 -11.26 -6.86 1.63
CA ASN A 67 -10.10 -6.47 2.42
C ASN A 67 -8.83 -6.53 1.57
N ILE A 68 -8.02 -5.48 1.66
CA ILE A 68 -6.72 -5.42 0.99
C ILE A 68 -5.70 -6.03 1.94
N LEU A 69 -5.14 -7.18 1.57
CA LEU A 69 -4.19 -7.95 2.37
C LEU A 69 -2.78 -7.35 2.32
N THR A 70 -2.65 -6.09 2.69
CA THR A 70 -1.37 -5.38 2.80
C THR A 70 -1.09 -5.03 4.25
N TYR A 71 0.09 -5.41 4.74
CA TYR A 71 0.58 -5.03 6.06
C TYR A 71 1.91 -4.31 5.91
N HIS A 72 1.98 -3.09 6.40
CA HIS A 72 3.20 -2.27 6.39
C HIS A 72 3.89 -2.47 7.73
N LEU A 73 5.08 -3.07 7.73
CA LEU A 73 5.84 -3.33 8.95
C LEU A 73 6.54 -2.06 9.43
N SER A 74 6.69 -1.92 10.73
CA SER A 74 7.69 -1.00 11.28
C SER A 74 9.10 -1.58 11.21
N PRO A 75 10.15 -0.73 11.23
CA PRO A 75 11.53 -1.21 11.36
C PRO A 75 11.71 -2.18 12.54
N GLN A 76 11.10 -1.89 13.70
CA GLN A 76 11.15 -2.78 14.88
C GLN A 76 10.50 -4.15 14.63
N GLU A 77 9.37 -4.19 13.91
CA GLU A 77 8.72 -5.46 13.59
C GLU A 77 9.53 -6.28 12.59
N LEU A 78 10.19 -5.62 11.64
CA LEU A 78 11.07 -6.27 10.67
C LEU A 78 12.33 -6.82 11.37
N GLU A 79 12.97 -6.02 12.23
CA GLU A 79 14.11 -6.42 13.04
C GLU A 79 13.77 -7.65 13.90
N ALA A 80 12.67 -7.61 14.66
CA ALA A 80 12.23 -8.74 15.45
C ALA A 80 11.92 -10.00 14.61
N ALA A 81 11.47 -9.84 13.37
CA ALA A 81 11.26 -10.96 12.46
C ALA A 81 12.59 -11.58 11.97
N ILE A 82 13.61 -10.75 11.72
CA ILE A 82 14.95 -11.18 11.32
C ILE A 82 15.66 -11.87 12.48
N GLU A 83 15.64 -11.27 13.67
CA GLU A 83 16.22 -11.86 14.88
C GLU A 83 15.60 -13.23 15.19
N ARG A 84 14.27 -13.34 15.10
CA ARG A 84 13.57 -14.63 15.30
C ARG A 84 13.94 -15.67 14.24
N ASN A 85 14.24 -15.25 13.01
CA ASN A 85 14.68 -16.17 11.97
C ASN A 85 16.10 -16.69 12.24
N GLY A 86 17.01 -15.83 12.71
CA GLY A 86 18.35 -16.22 13.16
C GLY A 86 19.32 -16.63 12.05
N CYS A 87 18.93 -16.56 10.77
CA CYS A 87 19.81 -16.91 9.64
C CYS A 87 20.46 -15.70 8.96
N PHE A 88 20.09 -14.48 9.35
CA PHE A 88 20.60 -13.23 8.76
C PHE A 88 21.07 -12.27 9.85
N SER A 89 22.14 -11.53 9.56
CA SER A 89 22.52 -10.31 10.27
C SER A 89 21.98 -9.08 9.52
N ILE A 90 21.70 -8.01 10.26
CA ILE A 90 21.34 -6.72 9.68
C ILE A 90 22.62 -5.91 9.51
N GLU A 91 22.99 -5.64 8.26
CA GLU A 91 24.13 -4.76 7.96
C GLU A 91 23.72 -3.28 7.92
N VAL A 92 22.56 -2.99 7.32
CA VAL A 92 21.99 -1.64 7.20
C VAL A 92 20.47 -1.73 7.28
N MET A 93 19.85 -0.84 8.07
CA MET A 93 18.41 -0.64 8.11
C MET A 93 18.15 0.87 8.15
N GLU A 94 17.49 1.38 7.11
CA GLU A 94 17.25 2.81 6.91
C GLU A 94 15.82 3.08 6.46
N ASP A 95 15.23 4.14 7.00
CA ASP A 95 13.93 4.64 6.57
C ASP A 95 14.10 5.55 5.35
N LEU A 96 13.73 5.03 4.17
CA LEU A 96 13.70 5.80 2.94
C LEU A 96 12.49 6.74 2.94
N HIS A 97 12.70 7.96 3.41
CA HIS A 97 11.71 9.02 3.30
C HIS A 97 11.62 9.43 1.83
N VAL A 98 10.56 9.01 1.14
CA VAL A 98 10.25 9.55 -0.19
C VAL A 98 9.81 11.00 0.04
N PRO A 99 10.55 12.01 -0.44
CA PRO A 99 10.08 13.38 -0.34
C PRO A 99 8.77 13.47 -1.12
N VAL A 100 7.67 13.85 -0.45
CA VAL A 100 6.50 14.37 -1.18
C VAL A 100 7.05 15.57 -1.95
N PRO A 101 7.00 15.60 -3.29
CA PRO A 101 7.67 16.65 -4.04
C PRO A 101 7.13 18.02 -3.63
N SER A 102 7.90 18.72 -2.79
CA SER A 102 7.56 20.02 -2.27
C SER A 102 7.75 21.03 -3.38
N HIS A 103 6.65 21.43 -4.01
CA HIS A 103 6.47 22.67 -4.79
C HIS A 103 7.48 23.01 -5.91
N SER A 104 8.47 22.17 -6.22
CA SER A 104 9.26 22.31 -7.45
C SER A 104 8.40 21.81 -8.62
N ASN A 105 8.34 22.61 -9.68
CA ASN A 105 7.43 22.42 -10.82
C ASN A 105 7.68 21.13 -11.65
N GLU A 106 8.60 20.26 -11.24
CA GLU A 106 9.05 19.13 -12.05
C GLU A 106 8.43 17.79 -11.63
N CYS A 107 7.80 17.68 -10.45
CA CYS A 107 7.20 16.40 -10.02
C CYS A 107 5.98 16.54 -9.09
N LYS A 108 4.99 17.38 -9.43
CA LYS A 108 3.73 17.40 -8.65
C LYS A 108 2.97 16.09 -8.83
N ILE A 109 2.81 15.31 -7.76
CA ILE A 109 1.85 14.21 -7.71
C ILE A 109 0.46 14.85 -7.84
N ASN A 110 -0.16 14.73 -9.01
CA ASN A 110 -1.53 15.16 -9.24
C ASN A 110 -2.47 13.94 -9.23
N GLY A 111 -3.79 14.18 -9.20
CA GLY A 111 -4.77 13.09 -9.17
C GLY A 111 -4.61 12.10 -10.33
N GLN A 112 -4.13 12.51 -11.51
CA GLN A 112 -3.91 11.59 -12.62
C GLN A 112 -2.78 10.60 -12.33
N VAL A 113 -1.65 11.06 -11.81
CA VAL A 113 -0.50 10.20 -11.46
C VAL A 113 -0.88 9.26 -10.32
N ALA A 114 -1.52 9.78 -9.27
CA ALA A 114 -1.98 8.98 -8.13
C ALA A 114 -2.99 7.90 -8.57
N THR A 115 -3.97 8.26 -9.39
CA THR A 115 -4.97 7.33 -9.93
C THR A 115 -4.33 6.25 -10.79
N SER A 116 -3.38 6.62 -11.65
CA SER A 116 -2.69 5.65 -12.52
C SER A 116 -1.88 4.64 -11.68
N HIS A 117 -1.20 5.12 -10.63
CA HIS A 117 -0.44 4.25 -9.73
C HIS A 117 -1.33 3.30 -8.92
N LEU A 118 -2.41 3.81 -8.35
CA LEU A 118 -3.37 2.99 -7.61
C LEU A 118 -4.07 1.98 -8.53
N ARG A 119 -4.45 2.39 -9.74
CA ARG A 119 -5.09 1.51 -10.73
C ARG A 119 -4.16 0.38 -11.13
N ALA A 120 -2.90 0.68 -11.44
CA ALA A 120 -1.91 -0.34 -11.80
C ALA A 120 -1.71 -1.40 -10.69
N THR A 121 -1.83 -1.01 -9.42
CA THR A 121 -1.63 -1.91 -8.27
C THR A 121 -2.89 -2.68 -7.88
N MET A 122 -4.08 -2.07 -8.00
CA MET A 122 -5.31 -2.60 -7.40
C MET A 122 -6.36 -3.11 -8.39
N GLU A 123 -6.28 -2.74 -9.67
CA GLU A 123 -7.34 -3.04 -10.65
C GLU A 123 -7.69 -4.53 -10.70
N GLY A 124 -6.70 -5.42 -10.74
CA GLY A 124 -6.93 -6.87 -10.84
C GLY A 124 -7.75 -7.42 -9.67
N ILE A 125 -7.42 -7.00 -8.44
CA ILE A 125 -8.09 -7.47 -7.22
C ILE A 125 -9.51 -6.88 -7.13
N ILE A 126 -9.68 -5.61 -7.47
CA ILE A 126 -10.99 -4.95 -7.50
C ILE A 126 -11.88 -5.58 -8.59
N LYS A 127 -11.33 -5.83 -9.78
CA LYS A 127 -12.03 -6.49 -10.89
C LYS A 127 -12.52 -7.88 -10.50
N GLN A 128 -11.69 -8.64 -9.80
CA GLN A 128 -12.05 -9.99 -9.34
C GLN A 128 -13.23 -9.97 -8.35
N HIS A 129 -13.30 -9.00 -7.45
CA HIS A 129 -14.31 -8.96 -6.38
C HIS A 129 -15.62 -8.26 -6.80
N PHE A 130 -15.51 -7.12 -7.49
CA PHE A 130 -16.64 -6.26 -7.84
C PHE A 130 -17.05 -6.36 -9.32
N GLY A 131 -16.18 -6.87 -10.18
CA GLY A 131 -16.40 -6.97 -11.62
C GLY A 131 -15.86 -5.77 -12.40
N GLU A 132 -15.64 -5.98 -13.70
CA GLU A 132 -15.02 -5.02 -14.61
C GLU A 132 -15.82 -3.74 -14.83
N LYS A 133 -17.16 -3.84 -14.77
CA LYS A 133 -18.06 -2.73 -15.12
C LYS A 133 -17.92 -1.49 -14.24
N ILE A 134 -17.36 -1.64 -13.03
CA ILE A 134 -17.23 -0.53 -12.08
C ILE A 134 -15.89 0.20 -12.18
N LEU A 135 -14.88 -0.38 -12.86
CA LEU A 135 -13.48 0.04 -12.72
C LEU A 135 -13.26 1.50 -13.15
N ASP A 136 -13.70 1.86 -14.36
CA ASP A 136 -13.46 3.21 -14.89
C ASP A 136 -14.12 4.27 -14.02
N VAL A 137 -15.39 4.06 -13.65
CA VAL A 137 -16.15 4.99 -12.82
C VAL A 137 -15.55 5.09 -11.41
N LEU A 138 -15.04 3.97 -10.87
CA LEU A 138 -14.40 3.93 -9.56
C LEU A 138 -13.11 4.75 -9.54
N PHE A 139 -12.22 4.55 -10.53
CA PHE A 139 -10.96 5.29 -10.59
C PHE A 139 -11.16 6.77 -10.93
N ASP A 140 -12.20 7.12 -11.70
CA ASP A 140 -12.60 8.51 -11.89
C ASP A 140 -13.13 9.15 -10.59
N CYS A 141 -13.89 8.40 -9.80
CA CYS A 141 -14.36 8.86 -8.50
C CYS A 141 -13.20 9.07 -7.53
N TYR A 142 -12.24 8.13 -7.49
CA TYR A 142 -11.02 8.24 -6.70
C TYR A 142 -10.22 9.49 -7.10
N ARG A 143 -10.02 9.72 -8.40
CA ARG A 143 -9.30 10.89 -8.91
C ARG A 143 -9.91 12.19 -8.40
N LYS A 144 -11.23 12.33 -8.51
CA LYS A 144 -11.97 13.52 -8.04
C LYS A 144 -11.76 13.74 -6.55
N LYS A 145 -11.93 12.68 -5.73
CA LYS A 145 -11.72 12.77 -4.29
C LYS A 145 -10.27 13.07 -3.93
N PHE A 146 -9.31 12.54 -4.68
CA PHE A 146 -7.90 12.85 -4.50
C PHE A 146 -7.66 14.35 -4.73
N ASP A 147 -8.11 14.88 -5.86
CA ASP A 147 -7.94 16.30 -6.21
C ASP A 147 -8.64 17.25 -5.21
N GLU A 148 -9.79 16.85 -4.63
CA GLU A 148 -10.51 17.61 -3.59
C GLU A 148 -9.78 17.61 -2.24
N ASN A 149 -9.18 16.48 -1.85
CA ASN A 149 -8.51 16.34 -0.56
C ASN A 149 -7.03 16.82 -0.60
N PHE A 150 -6.42 16.94 -1.79
CA PHE A 150 -5.02 17.32 -1.94
C PHE A 150 -4.69 18.75 -1.46
N PHE A 151 -5.70 19.62 -1.29
CA PHE A 151 -5.51 21.00 -0.81
C PHE A 151 -5.65 21.17 0.71
N HIS A 152 -5.95 20.10 1.44
CA HIS A 152 -6.09 20.12 2.90
C HIS A 152 -4.84 19.61 3.64
N PHE A 153 -3.72 19.45 2.93
CA PHE A 153 -2.42 19.01 3.46
C PHE A 153 -1.31 19.98 3.09
#